data_AF-A0A2M9ZC32-F1
#
_entry.id   AF-A0A2M9ZC32-F1
#
_cell.length_a   1.000
_cell.length_b   1.000
_cell.length_c   1.000
_cell.angle_alpha   90.00
_cell.angle_beta   90.00
_cell.angle_gamma   90.00
#
_symmetry.space_group_name_H-M   'P 1'
#
loop_
_entity.id
_entity.type
_entity.pdbx_description
1 polymer ?
#
loop_
_entity_poly.entity_id
_entity_poly.type
_entity_poly.pdbx_seq_one_letter_code
_entity_poly.pdbx_strand_id
1 'polypeptide(L)'
;MKRSLLIFGLPAFFLFFSECAREDTVPEGDANSQIYAAAQYLSNKCGDPLPSPFPVAIGDIQKRNLDLCSIAITKSECPFVGYPVACLLIYYDKPTGEIPWYLNFKDAFVTPKIP
;
A
#
# COMPACT_ATOMS: atom_id res chain seq x y z
N MET A 1 -40.69 -2.58 45.44
CA MET A 1 -39.59 -1.60 45.36
C MET A 1 -38.73 -1.96 44.16
N LYS A 2 -38.62 -1.03 43.22
CA LYS A 2 -38.10 -1.23 41.84
C LYS A 2 -36.63 -0.80 41.76
N ARG A 3 -35.88 -1.56 40.96
CA ARG A 3 -34.65 -1.17 40.24
C ARG A 3 -33.39 -0.99 41.08
N SER A 4 -32.66 -2.09 41.26
CA SER A 4 -31.22 -2.06 41.52
C SER A 4 -30.54 -3.16 40.70
N LEU A 5 -30.42 -2.93 39.40
CA LEU A 5 -29.58 -3.70 38.48
C LEU A 5 -29.40 -2.82 37.24
N LEU A 6 -28.20 -2.83 36.66
CA LEU A 6 -27.79 -2.14 35.42
C LEU A 6 -27.13 -0.75 35.58
N ILE A 7 -25.99 -0.65 36.29
CA ILE A 7 -25.06 0.48 36.07
C ILE A 7 -23.58 0.04 35.90
N PHE A 8 -23.20 -1.21 36.19
CA PHE A 8 -21.78 -1.61 36.16
C PHE A 8 -21.27 -2.27 34.86
N GLY A 9 -22.13 -2.47 33.85
CA GLY A 9 -21.74 -3.15 32.60
C GLY A 9 -21.33 -2.23 31.43
N LEU A 10 -21.60 -0.93 31.52
CA LEU A 10 -21.38 0.01 30.40
C LEU A 10 -19.92 0.43 30.16
N PRO A 11 -19.04 0.62 31.16
CA PRO A 11 -17.70 1.14 30.91
C PRO A 11 -16.71 0.09 30.38
N ALA A 12 -16.99 -1.21 30.58
CA ALA A 12 -16.13 -2.29 30.08
C ALA A 12 -16.26 -2.53 28.56
N PHE A 13 -17.38 -2.10 27.95
CA PHE A 13 -17.62 -2.29 26.51
C PHE A 13 -16.83 -1.31 25.64
N PHE A 14 -16.46 -0.14 26.17
CA PHE A 14 -15.68 0.88 25.44
C PHE A 14 -14.18 0.55 25.34
N LEU A 15 -13.65 -0.31 26.22
CA LEU A 15 -12.23 -0.72 26.18
C LEU A 15 -11.91 -1.72 25.07
N PHE A 16 -12.91 -2.33 24.43
CA PHE A 16 -12.71 -3.26 23.31
C PHE A 16 -12.59 -2.57 21.94
N PHE A 17 -12.86 -1.26 21.85
CA PHE A 17 -12.84 -0.52 20.57
C PHE A 17 -11.55 0.27 20.31
N SER A 18 -10.56 0.26 21.22
CA SER A 18 -9.33 1.04 21.05
C SER A 18 -8.31 0.43 20.08
N GLU A 19 -8.41 -0.86 19.76
CA GLU A 19 -7.35 -1.59 19.04
C GLU A 19 -7.53 -1.69 17.51
N CYS A 20 -8.46 -0.92 16.91
CA CYS A 20 -8.74 -1.00 15.47
C CYS A 20 -7.85 -0.09 14.58
N ALA A 21 -6.86 0.61 15.13
CA ALA A 21 -5.95 1.47 14.36
C ALA A 21 -4.54 0.88 14.31
N ARG A 22 -4.40 -0.38 13.86
CA ARG A 22 -3.08 -0.91 13.52
C ARG A 22 -2.69 -0.33 12.17
N GLU A 23 -1.55 0.36 12.14
CA GLU A 23 -0.92 0.79 10.90
C GLU A 23 -0.56 -0.49 10.11
N ASP A 24 -1.29 -0.74 9.01
CA ASP A 24 -1.18 -1.97 8.22
C ASP A 24 -0.02 -1.80 7.23
N THR A 25 1.21 -1.89 7.75
CA THR A 25 2.44 -1.85 6.96
C THR A 25 2.96 -3.25 6.66
N VAL A 26 3.72 -3.36 5.57
CA VAL A 26 4.37 -4.59 5.10
C VAL A 26 5.88 -4.38 5.17
N PRO A 27 6.65 -5.32 5.77
CA PRO A 27 8.10 -5.22 5.82
C PRO A 27 8.74 -5.07 4.43
N GLU A 28 9.82 -4.29 4.34
CA GLU A 28 10.50 -3.98 3.07
C GLU A 28 10.79 -5.22 2.20
N GLY A 29 11.32 -6.29 2.81
CA GLY A 29 11.65 -7.53 2.09
C GLY A 29 10.44 -8.26 1.51
N ASP A 30 9.32 -8.25 2.26
CA ASP A 30 8.06 -8.84 1.80
C ASP A 30 7.42 -7.98 0.71
N ALA A 31 7.50 -6.65 0.84
CA ALA A 31 7.03 -5.70 -0.15
C ALA A 31 7.77 -5.88 -1.49
N ASN A 32 9.10 -5.93 -1.46
CA ASN A 32 9.93 -6.17 -2.64
C ASN A 32 9.63 -7.53 -3.29
N SER A 33 9.38 -8.57 -2.49
CA SER A 33 8.99 -9.89 -2.97
C SER A 33 7.63 -9.88 -3.69
N GLN A 34 6.65 -9.13 -3.17
CA GLN A 34 5.33 -8.99 -3.80
C GLN A 34 5.40 -8.22 -5.13
N ILE A 35 6.14 -7.11 -5.17
CA ILE A 35 6.36 -6.33 -6.39
C ILE A 35 7.03 -7.21 -7.45
N TYR A 36 8.06 -7.96 -7.05
CA TYR A 36 8.78 -8.87 -7.95
C TYR A 36 7.86 -9.96 -8.50
N ALA A 37 7.07 -10.60 -7.64
CA ALA A 37 6.13 -11.65 -8.07
C ALA A 37 5.09 -11.10 -9.07
N ALA A 38 4.55 -9.91 -8.84
CA ALA A 38 3.62 -9.26 -9.75
C ALA A 38 4.27 -8.93 -11.10
N ALA A 39 5.50 -8.39 -11.08
CA ALA A 39 6.25 -8.05 -12.28
C ALA A 39 6.65 -9.30 -13.08
N GLN A 40 7.10 -10.37 -12.41
CA GLN A 40 7.44 -11.63 -13.03
C GLN A 40 6.22 -12.30 -13.67
N TYR A 41 5.06 -12.23 -13.01
CA TYR A 41 3.80 -12.70 -13.59
C TYR A 41 3.50 -12.02 -14.93
N LEU A 42 3.56 -10.69 -14.98
CA LEU A 42 3.26 -9.95 -16.21
C LEU A 42 4.35 -10.16 -17.28
N SER A 43 5.62 -10.14 -16.90
CA SER A 43 6.75 -10.45 -17.79
C SER A 43 6.58 -11.81 -18.46
N ASN A 44 6.27 -12.86 -17.69
CA ASN A 44 6.00 -14.19 -18.23
C ASN A 44 4.77 -14.21 -19.15
N LYS A 45 3.72 -13.45 -18.81
CA LYS A 45 2.50 -13.34 -19.62
C LYS A 45 2.76 -12.65 -20.96
N CYS A 46 3.58 -11.59 -20.99
CA CYS A 46 3.86 -10.81 -22.20
C CYS A 46 5.05 -11.34 -23.01
N GLY A 47 5.92 -12.16 -22.42
CA GLY A 47 7.17 -12.62 -23.06
C GLY A 47 8.27 -11.56 -23.08
N ASP A 48 8.09 -10.48 -22.31
CA ASP A 48 9.02 -9.36 -22.21
C ASP A 48 9.96 -9.54 -20.99
N PRO A 49 11.20 -9.04 -21.02
CA PRO A 49 12.03 -8.97 -19.82
C PRO A 49 11.43 -7.99 -18.79
N LEU A 50 11.84 -8.11 -17.52
CA LEU A 50 11.44 -7.15 -16.49
C LEU A 50 11.94 -5.74 -16.86
N PRO A 51 11.07 -4.71 -16.85
CA PRO A 51 11.47 -3.34 -17.13
C PRO A 51 12.50 -2.80 -16.14
N SER A 52 13.33 -1.88 -16.62
CA SER A 52 14.26 -1.10 -15.80
C SER A 52 13.88 0.38 -15.86
N PRO A 53 13.94 1.13 -14.73
CA PRO A 53 14.33 0.68 -13.39
C PRO A 53 13.23 -0.10 -12.66
N PHE A 54 13.62 -1.06 -11.83
CA PHE A 54 12.71 -1.82 -10.97
C PHE A 54 12.29 -0.98 -9.75
N PRO A 55 10.99 -0.89 -9.39
CA PRO A 55 10.53 -0.17 -8.22
C PRO A 55 10.87 -0.96 -6.96
N VAL A 56 11.71 -0.37 -6.12
CA VAL A 56 12.17 -0.98 -4.86
C VAL A 56 11.51 -0.26 -3.69
N ALA A 57 10.93 -1.02 -2.77
CA ALA A 57 10.44 -0.54 -1.49
C ALA A 57 11.62 -0.07 -0.62
N ILE A 58 11.46 1.06 0.06
CA ILE A 58 12.45 1.63 0.98
C ILE A 58 11.78 1.72 2.35
N GLY A 59 12.17 0.86 3.29
CA GLY A 59 11.47 0.70 4.56
C GLY A 59 10.14 -0.04 4.45
N ASP A 60 9.38 0.00 5.53
CA ASP A 60 8.06 -0.65 5.62
C ASP A 60 7.02 0.13 4.83
N ILE A 61 6.25 -0.55 3.98
CA ILE A 61 5.33 0.07 3.04
C ILE A 61 3.90 -0.04 3.54
N GLN A 62 3.11 1.02 3.40
CA GLN A 62 1.66 0.95 3.62
C GLN A 62 1.04 -0.13 2.70
N LYS A 63 0.44 -1.15 3.29
CA LYS A 63 -0.05 -2.34 2.56
C LYS A 63 -1.00 -1.99 1.44
N ARG A 64 -1.90 -1.03 1.65
CA ARG A 64 -2.82 -0.54 0.61
C ARG A 64 -2.07 0.03 -0.60
N ASN A 65 -0.96 0.73 -0.38
CA ASN A 65 -0.18 1.32 -1.47
C ASN A 65 0.59 0.22 -2.23
N LEU A 66 1.10 -0.78 -1.51
CA LEU A 66 1.70 -1.98 -2.10
C LEU A 66 0.69 -2.79 -2.93
N ASP A 67 -0.52 -3.01 -2.42
CA ASP A 67 -1.60 -3.71 -3.10
C ASP A 67 -1.99 -3.00 -4.40
N LEU A 68 -2.08 -1.67 -4.37
CA LEU A 68 -2.36 -0.86 -5.56
C LEU A 68 -1.28 -1.01 -6.63
N CYS A 69 0.00 -1.02 -6.25
CA CYS A 69 1.10 -1.29 -7.19
C CYS A 69 0.99 -2.70 -7.80
N SER A 70 0.85 -3.73 -6.96
CA SER A 70 0.76 -5.13 -7.41
C SER A 70 -0.43 -5.39 -8.32
N ILE A 71 -1.60 -4.85 -7.99
CA ILE A 71 -2.80 -4.93 -8.84
C ILE A 71 -2.57 -4.19 -10.16
N ALA A 72 -2.02 -2.98 -10.12
CA ALA A 72 -1.77 -2.22 -11.33
C ALA A 72 -0.81 -2.95 -12.28
N ILE A 73 0.26 -3.57 -11.76
CA ILE A 73 1.17 -4.40 -12.56
C ILE A 73 0.39 -5.57 -13.17
N THR A 74 -0.24 -6.40 -12.36
CA THR A 74 -0.91 -7.63 -12.86
C THR A 74 -2.06 -7.36 -13.84
N LYS A 75 -2.67 -6.17 -13.78
CA LYS A 75 -3.74 -5.73 -14.67
C LYS A 75 -3.28 -4.95 -15.90
N SER A 76 -2.00 -4.61 -16.00
CA SER A 76 -1.47 -3.90 -17.16
C SER A 76 -1.54 -4.75 -18.43
N GLU A 77 -1.68 -4.06 -19.56
CA GLU A 77 -1.68 -4.66 -20.89
C GLU A 77 -0.24 -4.87 -21.41
N CYS A 78 -0.08 -5.76 -22.38
CA CYS A 78 1.21 -5.95 -23.06
C CYS A 78 1.38 -4.88 -24.17
N PRO A 79 2.62 -4.44 -24.50
CA PRO A 79 3.89 -4.94 -23.98
C PRO A 79 4.23 -4.38 -22.59
N PHE A 80 4.90 -5.19 -21.77
CA PHE A 80 5.32 -4.78 -20.43
C PHE A 80 6.65 -4.02 -20.50
N VAL A 81 6.56 -2.73 -20.84
CA VAL A 81 7.73 -1.84 -21.04
C VAL A 81 8.03 -0.93 -19.86
N GLY A 82 7.20 -0.92 -18.83
CA GLY A 82 7.37 -0.06 -17.66
C GLY A 82 6.36 -0.31 -16.56
N TYR A 83 6.63 0.26 -15.38
CA TYR A 83 5.79 0.11 -14.21
C TYR A 83 4.65 1.14 -14.19
N PRO A 84 3.44 0.75 -13.77
CA PRO A 84 2.31 1.68 -13.65
C PRO A 84 2.59 2.81 -12.67
N VAL A 85 2.02 3.98 -12.92
CA VAL A 85 2.14 5.16 -12.04
C VAL A 85 1.72 4.88 -10.59
N ALA A 86 0.80 3.94 -10.39
CA ALA A 86 0.37 3.48 -9.07
C ALA A 86 1.52 2.91 -8.23
N CYS A 87 2.60 2.43 -8.85
CA CYS A 87 3.77 1.96 -8.13
C CYS A 87 4.60 3.07 -7.49
N LEU A 88 4.37 4.34 -7.83
CA LEU A 88 4.97 5.45 -7.09
C LEU A 88 4.41 5.56 -5.66
N LEU A 89 3.22 5.00 -5.40
CA LEU A 89 2.57 5.05 -4.09
C LEU A 89 3.35 4.29 -3.01
N ILE A 90 4.25 3.38 -3.39
CA ILE A 90 5.13 2.68 -2.44
C ILE A 90 6.09 3.64 -1.73
N TYR A 91 6.31 4.85 -2.28
CA TYR A 91 7.15 5.88 -1.65
C TYR A 91 6.36 6.86 -0.78
N TYR A 92 5.05 6.61 -0.59
CA TYR A 92 4.20 7.45 0.21
C TYR A 92 3.83 6.75 1.51
N ASP A 93 4.31 7.33 2.61
CA ASP A 93 4.21 6.74 3.95
C ASP A 93 2.80 6.86 4.57
N LYS A 94 1.88 7.55 3.88
CA LYS A 94 0.50 7.78 4.34
C LYS A 94 -0.51 6.99 3.52
N PRO A 95 -1.72 6.75 4.06
CA PRO A 95 -2.80 6.16 3.30
C PRO A 95 -3.17 7.04 2.09
N THR A 96 -3.29 6.40 0.93
CA THR A 96 -3.60 7.01 -0.38
C THR A 96 -4.87 7.86 -0.44
N GLY A 97 -5.80 7.69 0.50
CA GLY A 97 -7.01 8.52 0.60
C GLY A 97 -6.74 9.99 0.90
N GLU A 98 -5.52 10.34 1.34
CA GLU A 98 -5.15 11.69 1.77
C GLU A 98 -4.33 12.47 0.73
N ILE A 99 -4.10 11.92 -0.47
CA ILE A 99 -3.29 12.57 -1.51
C ILE A 99 -4.12 13.67 -2.20
N PRO A 100 -3.75 14.96 -2.12
CA PRO A 100 -4.46 16.01 -2.83
C PRO A 100 -4.19 15.91 -4.33
N TRP A 101 -5.25 15.73 -5.13
CA TRP A 101 -5.17 15.53 -6.59
C TRP A 101 -4.54 16.68 -7.36
N TYR A 102 -4.45 17.88 -6.76
CA TYR A 102 -3.87 19.08 -7.35
C TYR A 102 -2.35 19.18 -7.17
N LEU A 103 -1.72 18.28 -6.41
CA LEU A 103 -0.27 18.28 -6.20
C LEU A 103 0.43 17.31 -7.14
N ASN A 104 1.61 17.72 -7.65
CA ASN A 104 2.49 16.80 -8.36
C ASN A 104 3.00 15.74 -7.37
N PHE A 105 2.60 14.49 -7.58
CA PHE A 105 2.89 13.41 -6.65
C PHE A 105 4.38 13.15 -6.48
N LYS A 106 5.12 13.14 -7.60
CA LYS A 106 6.58 12.93 -7.63
C LYS A 106 7.30 14.00 -6.80
N ASP A 107 6.92 15.26 -6.99
CA ASP A 107 7.61 16.38 -6.35
C ASP A 107 7.31 16.54 -4.86
N ALA A 108 6.08 16.20 -4.46
CA ALA A 108 5.58 16.42 -3.11
C ALA A 108 5.77 15.23 -2.17
N PHE A 109 5.82 14.00 -2.69
CA PHE A 109 5.68 12.80 -1.87
C PHE A 109 6.74 11.72 -2.09
N VAL A 110 7.61 11.84 -3.09
CA VAL A 110 8.66 10.83 -3.35
C VAL A 110 10.00 11.30 -2.76
N THR A 111 10.55 10.53 -1.81
CA THR A 111 11.86 10.78 -1.19
C THR A 111 12.74 9.52 -1.20
N PRO A 112 13.95 9.53 -1.79
CA PRO A 112 14.59 10.63 -2.53
C PRO A 112 13.88 10.90 -3.87
N LYS A 113 13.98 12.13 -4.37
CA LYS A 113 13.39 12.51 -5.65
C LYS A 113 14.04 11.70 -6.78
N ILE A 114 13.25 10.86 -7.44
CA ILE A 114 13.68 10.07 -8.60
C ILE A 114 13.92 11.06 -9.76
N PRO A 115 15.01 10.96 -10.55
CA PRO A 115 15.27 11.82 -11.71
C PRO A 115 14.09 11.86 -12.70
#